data_AF-A0A0G4EMZ3-F1
#
_entry.id   AF-A0A0G4EMZ3-F1
#
_cell.length_a   1.000
_cell.length_b   1.000
_cell.length_c   1.000
_cell.angle_alpha   90.00
_cell.angle_beta   90.00
_cell.angle_gamma   90.00
#
_symmetry.space_group_name_H-M   'P 1'
#
loop_
_entity.id
_entity.type
_entity.pdbx_description
1 polymer ?
#
loop_
_entity_poly.entity_id
_entity_poly.type
_entity_poly.pdbx_seq_one_letter_code
_entity_poly.pdbx_strand_id
1 'polypeptide(L)'
;MQHHEQLQHPVSYVCVGRRSRYLLSLKDVVRLRATCTWLSELFGETQLRDRLSHSLGSQEGLRRANVNGQQVQLLRFDDDRFGTHDLLAAVCVVEEGDWGEMAEVIELAGQCGNCELPVTLSGADINTHANIMAYMSAPRVLAQLKMVGRYIHFSDGSCLQLFHQGNGEVRAIIDEPNFELQVDPPLPAGHLYQQHRQPHDPPVRNSIEYSTDNGRWVSFGGQGFIDASVSSFATTSKRLTRPITHGLHSTGVSVVAV
;
A
#
# COMPACT_ATOMS: atom_id res chain seq x y z
N MET A 1 -40.04 21.07 16.74
CA MET A 1 -38.81 20.28 17.00
C MET A 1 -37.63 21.20 16.78
N GLN A 2 -36.89 21.51 17.84
CA GLN A 2 -35.77 22.45 17.81
C GLN A 2 -34.54 21.75 17.22
N HIS A 3 -34.07 22.25 16.08
CA HIS A 3 -32.73 21.95 15.58
C HIS A 3 -31.71 22.62 16.51
N HIS A 4 -30.93 21.84 17.24
CA HIS A 4 -29.71 22.33 17.88
C HIS A 4 -28.67 22.55 16.79
N GLU A 5 -28.60 23.77 16.23
CA GLU A 5 -27.41 24.24 15.56
C GLU A 5 -26.31 24.38 16.62
N GLN A 6 -25.49 23.34 16.79
CA GLN A 6 -24.22 23.48 17.50
C GLN A 6 -23.43 24.60 16.82
N LEU A 7 -23.15 25.66 17.58
CA LEU A 7 -22.30 26.78 17.20
C LEU A 7 -20.97 26.27 16.65
N GLN A 8 -20.86 26.15 15.32
CA GLN A 8 -19.59 25.89 14.66
C GLN A 8 -18.70 27.13 14.81
N HIS A 9 -17.53 26.96 15.41
CA HIS A 9 -16.57 28.05 15.59
C HIS A 9 -16.18 28.63 14.21
N PRO A 10 -16.05 29.95 14.01
CA PRO A 10 -15.72 30.53 12.70
C PRO A 10 -14.46 29.95 12.06
N VAL A 11 -13.51 29.50 12.89
CA VAL A 11 -12.28 28.82 12.44
C VAL A 11 -12.54 27.40 11.94
N SER A 12 -13.54 26.68 12.47
CA SER A 12 -13.92 25.35 11.94
C SER A 12 -14.42 25.48 10.49
N TYR A 13 -15.09 26.59 10.16
CA TYR A 13 -15.53 26.90 8.80
C TYR A 13 -14.35 27.02 7.81
N VAL A 14 -13.21 27.53 8.28
CA VAL A 14 -11.97 27.67 7.48
C VAL A 14 -11.20 26.34 7.43
N CYS A 15 -11.07 25.64 8.56
CA CYS A 15 -10.23 24.46 8.66
C CYS A 15 -10.88 23.18 8.10
N VAL A 16 -12.20 23.07 8.17
CA VAL A 16 -12.94 21.84 7.83
C VAL A 16 -13.56 21.92 6.42
N GLY A 17 -13.74 23.12 5.85
CA GLY A 17 -14.13 23.36 4.47
C GLY A 17 -15.55 22.89 4.11
N ARG A 18 -16.36 23.74 3.46
CA ARG A 18 -17.77 23.36 3.19
C ARG A 18 -17.98 22.36 2.05
N ARG A 19 -17.12 22.32 1.02
CA ARG A 19 -17.36 21.50 -0.19
C ARG A 19 -16.07 21.27 -1.00
N SER A 20 -15.28 20.25 -0.66
CA SER A 20 -14.21 19.69 -1.53
C SER A 20 -12.80 20.29 -1.47
N ARG A 21 -12.48 21.19 -0.52
CA ARG A 21 -11.08 21.65 -0.32
C ARG A 21 -10.78 21.82 1.16
N TYR A 22 -10.11 20.84 1.74
CA TYR A 22 -9.45 21.00 3.04
C TYR A 22 -8.35 22.06 2.84
N LEU A 23 -8.50 23.23 3.48
CA LEU A 23 -7.56 24.34 3.31
C LEU A 23 -6.21 24.08 3.97
N LEU A 24 -6.19 23.23 4.99
CA LEU A 24 -4.98 22.86 5.71
C LEU A 24 -4.42 21.55 5.16
N SER A 25 -3.14 21.58 4.80
CA SER A 25 -2.41 20.36 4.48
C SER A 25 -2.44 19.43 5.69
N LEU A 26 -2.31 18.12 5.46
CA LEU A 26 -2.32 17.18 6.58
C LEU A 26 -1.14 17.42 7.54
N LYS A 27 0.01 17.84 7.00
CA LYS A 27 1.17 18.26 7.79
C LYS A 27 0.83 19.41 8.73
N ASP A 28 0.05 20.39 8.26
CA ASP A 28 -0.41 21.50 9.10
C ASP A 28 -1.41 21.01 10.15
N VAL A 29 -2.33 20.12 9.80
CA VAL A 29 -3.26 19.52 10.77
C VAL A 29 -2.50 18.79 11.88
N VAL A 30 -1.55 17.93 11.53
CA VAL A 30 -0.71 17.21 12.51
C VAL A 30 0.06 18.17 13.41
N ARG A 31 0.67 19.22 12.83
CA ARG A 31 1.41 20.26 13.60
C ARG A 31 0.50 21.07 14.53
N LEU A 32 -0.70 21.46 14.07
CA LEU A 32 -1.65 22.22 14.87
C LEU A 32 -2.19 21.37 16.02
N ARG A 33 -2.46 20.08 15.79
CA ARG A 33 -2.85 19.14 16.84
C ARG A 33 -1.78 18.98 17.92
N ALA A 34 -0.52 18.89 17.51
CA ALA A 34 0.60 18.76 18.45
C ALA A 34 0.83 20.03 19.29
N THR A 35 0.48 21.21 18.77
CA THR A 35 0.76 22.50 19.43
C THR A 35 -0.42 23.03 20.24
N CYS A 36 -1.67 22.65 19.92
CA CYS A 36 -2.85 23.21 20.56
C CYS A 36 -3.95 22.16 20.77
N THR A 37 -4.32 21.94 22.05
CA THR A 37 -5.40 21.01 22.43
C THR A 37 -6.75 21.43 21.88
N TRP A 38 -7.06 22.73 21.92
CA TRP A 38 -8.31 23.26 21.36
C TRP A 38 -8.42 23.04 19.84
N LEU A 39 -7.33 23.24 19.08
CA LEU A 39 -7.34 22.93 17.64
C LEU A 39 -7.43 21.43 17.36
N SER A 40 -7.04 20.57 18.29
CA SER A 40 -7.19 19.13 18.14
C SER A 40 -8.65 18.69 18.10
N GLU A 41 -9.53 19.40 18.82
CA GLU A 41 -10.97 19.14 18.83
C GLU A 41 -11.64 19.52 17.49
N LEU A 42 -11.05 20.45 16.72
CA LEU A 42 -11.56 20.83 15.40
C LEU A 42 -11.40 19.73 14.34
N PHE A 43 -10.47 18.80 14.55
CA PHE A 43 -10.23 17.64 13.70
C PHE A 43 -10.67 16.37 14.41
N GLY A 44 -11.90 16.37 14.94
CA GLY A 44 -12.53 15.21 15.55
C GLY A 44 -12.84 14.11 14.54
N GLU A 45 -13.41 13.01 15.04
CA GLU A 45 -13.62 11.79 14.25
C GLU A 45 -14.53 12.01 13.05
N THR A 46 -15.65 12.75 13.22
CA THR A 46 -16.57 13.07 12.13
C THR A 46 -15.86 13.81 10.99
N GLN A 47 -15.07 14.83 11.32
CA GLN A 47 -14.36 15.63 10.32
C GLN A 47 -13.28 14.81 9.60
N LEU A 48 -12.59 13.92 10.32
CA LEU A 48 -11.59 13.05 9.72
C LEU A 48 -12.20 11.95 8.86
N ARG A 49 -13.38 11.42 9.20
CA ARG A 49 -14.14 10.46 8.36
C ARG A 49 -14.62 11.10 7.07
N ASP A 50 -15.16 12.32 7.17
CA ASP A 50 -15.57 13.09 5.99
C ASP A 50 -14.36 13.37 5.08
N ARG A 51 -13.19 13.67 5.67
CA ARG A 51 -11.93 13.84 4.94
C ARG A 51 -11.46 12.56 4.28
N LEU A 52 -11.43 11.46 5.02
CA LEU A 52 -11.04 10.16 4.49
C LEU A 52 -11.92 9.74 3.31
N SER A 53 -13.24 9.87 3.46
CA SER A 53 -14.23 9.55 2.42
C SER A 53 -14.02 10.39 1.16
N HIS A 54 -13.78 11.69 1.33
CA HIS A 54 -13.46 12.58 0.21
C HIS A 54 -12.14 12.21 -0.46
N SER A 55 -11.08 11.98 0.32
CA SER A 55 -9.74 11.68 -0.19
C SER A 55 -9.73 10.36 -0.96
N LEU A 56 -10.38 9.31 -0.44
CA LEU A 56 -10.62 8.05 -1.16
C LEU A 56 -11.38 8.27 -2.46
N GLY A 57 -12.44 9.07 -2.41
CA GLY A 57 -13.24 9.43 -3.58
C GLY A 57 -12.50 10.31 -4.58
N SER A 58 -11.32 10.84 -4.26
CA SER A 58 -10.49 11.68 -5.13
C SER A 58 -9.29 10.96 -5.76
N GLN A 59 -8.84 9.86 -5.14
CA GLN A 59 -7.68 9.09 -5.59
C GLN A 59 -8.04 8.18 -6.76
N GLU A 60 -7.56 8.50 -7.97
CA GLU A 60 -7.87 7.73 -9.19
C GLU A 60 -7.55 6.23 -9.04
N GLY A 61 -6.40 5.89 -8.43
CA GLY A 61 -5.99 4.51 -8.21
C GLY A 61 -6.92 3.71 -7.28
N LEU A 62 -7.65 4.35 -6.36
CA LEU A 62 -8.47 3.64 -5.38
C LEU A 62 -9.97 3.61 -5.70
N ARG A 63 -10.41 4.37 -6.72
CA ARG A 63 -11.82 4.61 -6.99
C ARG A 63 -12.58 3.34 -7.34
N ARG A 64 -12.34 2.79 -8.52
CA ARG A 64 -12.99 1.58 -9.02
C ARG A 64 -12.13 0.94 -10.09
N ALA A 65 -11.85 -0.35 -9.92
CA ALA A 65 -11.18 -1.17 -10.93
C ALA A 65 -12.19 -2.00 -11.70
N ASN A 66 -11.85 -2.38 -12.93
CA ASN A 66 -12.64 -3.32 -13.69
C ASN A 66 -12.09 -4.73 -13.43
N VAL A 67 -12.70 -5.41 -12.46
CA VAL A 67 -12.32 -6.77 -12.10
C VAL A 67 -13.30 -7.71 -12.78
N ASN A 68 -12.83 -8.41 -13.81
CA ASN A 68 -13.60 -9.41 -14.56
C ASN A 68 -14.95 -8.88 -15.11
N GLY A 69 -14.98 -7.62 -15.56
CA GLY A 69 -16.19 -6.98 -16.12
C GLY A 69 -17.05 -6.25 -15.10
N GLN A 70 -16.71 -6.29 -13.81
CA GLN A 70 -17.42 -5.60 -12.75
C GLN A 70 -16.60 -4.43 -12.20
N GLN A 71 -17.26 -3.28 -12.01
CA GLN A 71 -16.68 -2.12 -11.34
C GLN A 71 -16.71 -2.34 -9.82
N VAL A 72 -15.54 -2.55 -9.21
CA VAL A 72 -15.41 -2.82 -7.76
C VAL A 72 -14.44 -1.81 -7.14
N GLN A 73 -14.76 -1.35 -5.93
CA GLN A 73 -13.84 -0.54 -5.13
C GLN A 73 -12.63 -1.40 -4.73
N LEU A 74 -11.41 -0.88 -4.89
CA LEU A 74 -10.21 -1.64 -4.54
C LEU A 74 -9.91 -1.63 -3.05
N LEU A 75 -10.04 -0.46 -2.42
CA LEU A 75 -9.63 -0.22 -1.05
C LEU A 75 -10.72 0.49 -0.26
N ARG A 76 -10.96 0.01 0.96
CA ARG A 76 -11.81 0.61 1.98
C ARG A 76 -11.05 0.59 3.32
N PHE A 77 -11.45 1.46 4.25
CA PHE A 77 -11.06 1.36 5.64
C PHE A 77 -12.24 0.88 6.50
N ASP A 78 -11.97 0.11 7.56
CA ASP A 78 -12.92 -0.20 8.64
C ASP A 78 -13.05 1.00 9.58
N ASP A 79 -13.32 2.15 8.98
CA ASP A 79 -13.23 3.44 9.64
C ASP A 79 -14.25 3.54 10.77
N ASP A 80 -15.41 2.88 10.69
CA ASP A 80 -16.41 2.75 11.77
C ASP A 80 -15.81 2.36 13.14
N ARG A 81 -14.69 1.65 13.15
CA ARG A 81 -13.99 1.25 14.39
C ARG A 81 -12.80 2.13 14.76
N PHE A 82 -12.45 3.08 13.91
CA PHE A 82 -11.27 3.92 14.12
C PHE A 82 -11.56 5.01 15.14
N GLY A 83 -10.65 5.14 16.10
CA GLY A 83 -10.55 6.35 16.89
C GLY A 83 -9.88 7.49 16.11
N THR A 84 -9.87 8.68 16.70
CA THR A 84 -9.24 9.88 16.09
C THR A 84 -7.82 9.66 15.57
N HIS A 85 -6.98 8.87 16.27
CA HIS A 85 -5.61 8.58 15.85
C HIS A 85 -5.57 7.78 14.54
N ASP A 86 -6.33 6.68 14.47
CA ASP A 86 -6.35 5.80 13.30
C ASP A 86 -6.99 6.50 12.10
N LEU A 87 -8.00 7.35 12.32
CA LEU A 87 -8.57 8.20 11.27
C LEU A 87 -7.54 9.17 10.70
N LEU A 88 -6.74 9.82 11.55
CA LEU A 88 -5.70 10.74 11.11
C LEU A 88 -4.62 10.01 10.31
N ALA A 89 -4.23 8.82 10.77
CA ALA A 89 -3.27 7.97 10.07
C ALA A 89 -3.83 7.47 8.73
N ALA A 90 -5.09 7.05 8.67
CA ALA A 90 -5.77 6.65 7.43
C ALA A 90 -5.81 7.79 6.41
N VAL A 91 -6.17 9.00 6.85
CA VAL A 91 -6.14 10.20 5.99
C VAL A 91 -4.74 10.43 5.44
N CYS A 92 -3.68 10.26 6.26
CA CYS A 92 -2.31 10.38 5.77
C CYS A 92 -1.95 9.35 4.72
N VAL A 93 -2.24 8.11 5.02
CA VAL A 93 -1.95 6.99 4.14
C VAL A 93 -2.61 7.18 2.78
N VAL A 94 -3.82 7.75 2.73
CA VAL A 94 -4.51 8.05 1.47
C VAL A 94 -3.96 9.29 0.77
N GLU A 95 -3.74 10.39 1.49
CA GLU A 95 -3.37 11.67 0.88
C GLU A 95 -1.89 11.76 0.47
N GLU A 96 -0.98 11.19 1.24
CA GLU A 96 0.45 11.16 0.93
C GLU A 96 0.83 9.89 0.12
N GLY A 97 -0.11 8.96 -0.04
CA GLY A 97 0.17 7.61 -0.50
C GLY A 97 0.22 7.40 -2.00
N ASP A 98 -0.41 8.22 -2.85
CA ASP A 98 -0.49 8.03 -4.31
C ASP A 98 -0.46 6.55 -4.74
N TRP A 99 -1.64 5.94 -4.71
CA TRP A 99 -1.81 4.48 -4.69
C TRP A 99 -1.71 3.80 -6.06
N GLY A 100 -1.22 4.49 -7.10
CA GLY A 100 -1.23 3.99 -8.49
C GLY A 100 -0.66 2.58 -8.65
N GLU A 101 0.60 2.37 -8.26
CA GLU A 101 1.27 1.07 -8.45
C GLU A 101 0.61 -0.04 -7.62
N MET A 102 0.23 0.26 -6.37
CA MET A 102 -0.40 -0.73 -5.50
C MET A 102 -1.86 -1.02 -5.87
N ALA A 103 -2.56 -0.07 -6.47
CA ALA A 103 -3.88 -0.29 -7.04
C ALA A 103 -3.83 -1.33 -8.15
N GLU A 104 -2.84 -1.24 -9.06
CA GLU A 104 -2.65 -2.24 -10.12
C GLU A 104 -2.37 -3.64 -9.54
N VAL A 105 -1.55 -3.72 -8.49
CA VAL A 105 -1.27 -4.99 -7.80
C VAL A 105 -2.54 -5.58 -7.17
N ILE A 106 -3.35 -4.76 -6.49
CA ILE A 106 -4.61 -5.20 -5.85
C ILE A 106 -5.64 -5.61 -6.91
N GLU A 107 -5.81 -4.80 -7.97
CA GLU A 107 -6.71 -5.09 -9.09
C GLU A 107 -6.36 -6.44 -9.73
N LEU A 108 -5.09 -6.62 -10.08
CA LEU A 108 -4.61 -7.86 -10.68
C LEU A 108 -4.84 -9.05 -9.73
N ALA A 109 -4.56 -8.89 -8.44
CA ALA A 109 -4.81 -9.95 -7.48
C ALA A 109 -6.31 -10.31 -7.36
N GLY A 110 -7.20 -9.32 -7.43
CA GLY A 110 -8.64 -9.54 -7.50
C GLY A 110 -9.06 -10.28 -8.77
N GLN A 111 -8.54 -9.87 -9.94
CA GLN A 111 -8.80 -10.55 -11.23
C GLN A 111 -8.34 -12.02 -11.18
N CYS A 112 -7.20 -12.28 -10.56
CA CYS A 112 -6.68 -13.62 -10.34
C CYS A 112 -7.40 -14.41 -9.24
N GLY A 113 -8.39 -13.85 -8.54
CA GLY A 113 -9.09 -14.51 -7.43
C GLY A 113 -8.20 -14.81 -6.22
N ASN A 114 -7.15 -14.02 -6.02
CA ASN A 114 -6.18 -14.12 -4.93
C ASN A 114 -6.36 -13.03 -3.86
N CYS A 115 -7.27 -12.08 -4.10
CA CYS A 115 -7.61 -11.00 -3.18
C CYS A 115 -9.12 -10.81 -3.18
N GLU A 116 -9.72 -10.76 -2.00
CA GLU A 116 -11.12 -10.36 -1.85
C GLU A 116 -11.21 -8.83 -1.91
N LEU A 117 -12.14 -8.32 -2.72
CA LEU A 117 -12.32 -6.89 -2.94
C LEU A 117 -13.70 -6.42 -2.44
N PRO A 118 -13.79 -5.22 -1.83
CA PRO A 118 -12.68 -4.29 -1.54
C PRO A 118 -11.77 -4.81 -0.41
N VAL A 119 -10.47 -4.53 -0.50
CA VAL A 119 -9.53 -4.71 0.62
C VAL A 119 -9.95 -3.75 1.73
N THR A 120 -10.33 -4.30 2.89
CA THR A 120 -10.76 -3.50 4.03
C THR A 120 -9.63 -3.40 5.05
N LEU A 121 -8.97 -2.23 5.11
CA LEU A 121 -7.89 -1.97 6.05
C LEU A 121 -8.43 -1.64 7.44
N SER A 122 -7.90 -2.34 8.44
CA SER A 122 -8.16 -2.13 9.85
C SER A 122 -7.14 -1.16 10.47
N GLY A 123 -7.39 -0.74 11.72
CA GLY A 123 -6.42 0.05 12.48
C GLY A 123 -5.10 -0.71 12.69
N ALA A 124 -5.14 -2.05 12.80
CA ALA A 124 -3.92 -2.87 12.90
C ALA A 124 -3.07 -2.80 11.63
N ASP A 125 -3.70 -2.71 10.45
CA ASP A 125 -2.98 -2.62 9.18
C ASP A 125 -2.30 -1.25 9.03
N ILE A 126 -3.01 -0.18 9.39
CA ILE A 126 -2.45 1.19 9.39
C ILE A 126 -1.27 1.31 10.37
N ASN A 127 -1.41 0.71 11.56
CA ASN A 127 -0.42 0.75 12.61
C ASN A 127 0.73 -0.26 12.41
N THR A 128 0.87 -0.86 11.22
CA THR A 128 2.08 -1.63 10.84
C THR A 128 3.33 -0.75 10.74
N HIS A 129 3.14 0.57 10.63
CA HIS A 129 4.19 1.58 10.76
C HIS A 129 4.11 2.21 12.14
N ALA A 130 5.27 2.40 12.79
CA ALA A 130 5.33 2.91 14.16
C ALA A 130 4.74 4.32 14.32
N ASN A 131 4.79 5.11 13.25
CA ASN A 131 4.16 6.43 13.15
C ASN A 131 4.12 6.89 11.68
N ILE A 132 3.46 8.02 11.46
CA ILE A 132 3.31 8.66 10.15
C ILE A 132 4.65 9.00 9.47
N MET A 133 5.67 9.38 10.23
CA MET A 133 7.00 9.70 9.68
C MET A 133 7.70 8.43 9.21
N ALA A 134 7.53 7.32 9.91
CA ALA A 134 8.03 6.01 9.49
C ALA A 134 7.40 5.60 8.16
N TYR A 135 6.07 5.74 8.02
CA TYR A 135 5.35 5.51 6.77
C TYR A 135 5.90 6.37 5.62
N MET A 136 6.08 7.68 5.85
CA MET A 136 6.58 8.62 4.84
C MET A 136 8.08 8.47 4.53
N SER A 137 8.85 7.82 5.41
CA SER A 137 10.29 7.61 5.22
C SER A 137 10.63 6.37 4.41
N ALA A 138 9.73 5.37 4.42
CA ALA A 138 9.89 4.16 3.63
C ALA A 138 9.52 4.42 2.16
N PRO A 139 10.07 3.66 1.21
CA PRO A 139 9.56 3.65 -0.14
C PRO A 139 8.06 3.38 -0.14
N ARG A 140 7.30 4.26 -0.78
CA ARG A 140 5.83 4.33 -0.68
C ARG A 140 5.15 3.01 -1.02
N VAL A 141 5.54 2.38 -2.13
CA VAL A 141 4.97 1.09 -2.57
C VAL A 141 5.29 -0.01 -1.56
N LEU A 142 6.48 -0.02 -0.97
CA LEU A 142 6.84 -0.96 0.11
C LEU A 142 5.98 -0.72 1.36
N ALA A 143 5.80 0.54 1.74
CA ALA A 143 5.01 0.92 2.90
C ALA A 143 3.53 0.50 2.75
N GLN A 144 2.98 0.66 1.55
CA GLN A 144 1.64 0.22 1.20
C GLN A 144 1.52 -1.30 1.14
N LEU A 145 2.48 -1.97 0.49
CA LEU A 145 2.53 -3.43 0.42
C LEU A 145 2.56 -4.06 1.81
N LYS A 146 3.24 -3.44 2.78
CA LYS A 146 3.22 -3.88 4.18
C LYS A 146 1.82 -3.87 4.79
N MET A 147 0.97 -2.91 4.41
CA MET A 147 -0.41 -2.80 4.89
C MET A 147 -1.37 -3.75 4.17
N VAL A 148 -1.27 -3.84 2.83
CA VAL A 148 -2.24 -4.60 2.02
C VAL A 148 -1.83 -6.04 1.75
N GLY A 149 -0.54 -6.36 1.84
CA GLY A 149 0.04 -7.62 1.37
C GLY A 149 -0.56 -8.87 2.02
N ARG A 150 -1.02 -8.76 3.28
CA ARG A 150 -1.70 -9.84 4.01
C ARG A 150 -3.05 -10.25 3.40
N TYR A 151 -3.69 -9.36 2.64
CA TYR A 151 -4.95 -9.62 1.94
C TYR A 151 -4.74 -10.26 0.57
N ILE A 152 -3.49 -10.38 0.14
CA ILE A 152 -3.15 -10.99 -1.13
C ILE A 152 -2.66 -12.41 -0.86
N HIS A 153 -3.54 -13.37 -1.06
CA HIS A 153 -3.35 -14.78 -0.77
C HIS A 153 -2.60 -15.51 -1.90
N PHE A 154 -1.93 -16.60 -1.53
CA PHE A 154 -1.31 -17.55 -2.43
C PHE A 154 -2.01 -18.91 -2.32
N SER A 155 -1.78 -19.79 -3.31
CA SER A 155 -2.45 -21.10 -3.39
C SER A 155 -2.04 -22.07 -2.29
N ASP A 156 -0.89 -21.87 -1.65
CA ASP A 156 -0.40 -22.65 -0.51
C ASP A 156 -0.92 -22.15 0.85
N GLY A 157 -1.83 -21.17 0.86
CA GLY A 157 -2.41 -20.59 2.06
C GLY A 157 -1.58 -19.47 2.71
N SER A 158 -0.37 -19.19 2.20
CA SER A 158 0.42 -18.02 2.62
C SER A 158 -0.10 -16.71 2.00
N CYS A 159 0.45 -15.58 2.44
CA CYS A 159 0.11 -14.26 1.90
C CYS A 159 1.38 -13.48 1.52
N LEU A 160 1.24 -12.43 0.71
CA LEU A 160 2.35 -11.53 0.37
C LEU A 160 2.66 -10.56 1.54
N GLN A 161 2.85 -11.10 2.73
CA GLN A 161 3.10 -10.30 3.93
C GLN A 161 4.56 -9.87 4.00
N LEU A 162 4.81 -8.63 4.45
CA LEU A 162 6.15 -8.13 4.75
C LEU A 162 6.40 -8.08 6.25
N PHE A 163 7.56 -8.56 6.67
CA PHE A 163 8.03 -8.56 8.05
C PHE A 163 9.25 -7.65 8.15
N HIS A 164 9.22 -6.67 9.06
CA HIS A 164 10.37 -5.81 9.32
C HIS A 164 11.06 -6.27 10.60
N GLN A 165 12.35 -6.52 10.52
CA GLN A 165 13.19 -6.85 11.65
C GLN A 165 13.83 -5.58 12.22
N GLY A 166 14.17 -5.58 13.51
CA GLY A 166 14.69 -4.39 14.21
C GLY A 166 16.05 -3.88 13.70
N ASN A 167 16.73 -4.65 12.87
CA ASN A 167 17.99 -4.32 12.19
C ASN A 167 17.78 -3.66 10.81
N GLY A 168 16.53 -3.43 10.38
CA GLY A 168 16.20 -2.88 9.07
C GLY A 168 16.08 -3.92 7.96
N GLU A 169 16.26 -5.21 8.26
CA GLU A 169 15.98 -6.29 7.30
C GLU A 169 14.47 -6.40 7.06
N VAL A 170 14.11 -6.64 5.80
CA VAL A 170 12.73 -6.89 5.38
C VAL A 170 12.65 -8.33 4.91
N ARG A 171 11.67 -9.09 5.37
CA ARG A 171 11.36 -10.44 4.87
C ARG A 171 9.99 -10.45 4.22
N ALA A 172 9.76 -11.35 3.27
CA ALA A 172 8.49 -11.46 2.56
C ALA A 172 7.94 -12.88 2.56
N ILE A 173 6.61 -12.99 2.61
CA ILE A 173 5.84 -14.23 2.58
C ILE A 173 5.97 -15.05 3.86
N ILE A 174 7.20 -15.39 4.26
CA ILE A 174 7.52 -16.16 5.47
C ILE A 174 8.53 -15.36 6.30
N ASP A 175 8.33 -15.29 7.62
CA ASP A 175 9.27 -14.61 8.52
C ASP A 175 10.49 -15.49 8.85
N GLU A 176 11.28 -15.79 7.82
CA GLU A 176 12.51 -16.58 7.92
C GLU A 176 13.67 -15.86 7.22
N PRO A 177 14.93 -16.06 7.67
CA PRO A 177 16.09 -15.41 7.07
C PRO A 177 16.25 -15.66 5.56
N ASN A 178 15.83 -16.83 5.08
CA ASN A 178 15.93 -17.18 3.67
C ASN A 178 14.92 -16.43 2.77
N PHE A 179 14.01 -15.68 3.36
CA PHE A 179 12.97 -14.90 2.68
C PHE A 179 13.23 -13.38 2.76
N GLU A 180 14.50 -13.00 2.92
CA GLU A 180 14.92 -11.60 2.94
C GLU A 180 14.72 -10.92 1.59
N LEU A 181 14.26 -9.68 1.65
CA LEU A 181 14.20 -8.72 0.56
C LEU A 181 15.25 -7.65 0.79
N GLN A 182 16.21 -7.55 -0.12
CA GLN A 182 17.09 -6.39 -0.17
C GLN A 182 16.40 -5.30 -0.99
N VAL A 183 15.85 -4.32 -0.30
CA VAL A 183 15.21 -3.15 -0.90
C VAL A 183 16.29 -2.19 -1.39
N ASP A 184 16.12 -1.70 -2.61
CA ASP A 184 16.99 -0.70 -3.23
C ASP A 184 18.48 -1.12 -3.29
N PRO A 185 18.79 -2.34 -3.78
CA PRO A 185 20.14 -2.89 -3.73
C PRO A 185 21.14 -2.06 -4.55
N PRO A 186 22.44 -2.12 -4.22
CA PRO A 186 23.46 -1.59 -5.13
C PRO A 186 23.43 -2.39 -6.44
N LEU A 187 23.29 -1.66 -7.55
CA LEU A 187 23.26 -2.23 -8.89
C LEU A 187 24.59 -1.97 -9.61
N PRO A 188 25.12 -2.93 -10.38
CA PRO A 188 26.30 -2.70 -11.22
C PRO A 188 26.11 -1.54 -12.20
N ALA A 189 27.20 -0.85 -12.55
CA ALA A 189 27.14 0.24 -13.52
C ALA A 189 26.56 -0.24 -14.86
N GLY A 190 25.62 0.54 -15.42
CA GLY A 190 24.95 0.21 -16.69
C GLY A 190 23.82 -0.82 -16.55
N HIS A 191 23.46 -1.23 -15.33
CA HIS A 191 22.32 -2.11 -15.11
C HIS A 191 21.02 -1.43 -15.56
N LEU A 192 20.15 -2.16 -16.27
CA LEU A 192 18.93 -1.61 -16.89
C LEU A 192 18.06 -0.83 -15.91
N TYR A 193 17.86 -1.36 -14.71
CA TYR A 193 17.04 -0.71 -13.68
C TYR A 193 17.66 0.56 -13.06
N GLN A 194 18.94 0.87 -13.31
CA GLN A 194 19.49 2.16 -12.87
C GLN A 194 18.83 3.34 -13.59
N GLN A 195 18.48 3.18 -14.87
CA GLN A 195 17.93 4.26 -15.69
C GLN A 195 16.49 4.62 -15.32
N HIS A 196 15.76 3.66 -14.75
CA HIS A 196 14.33 3.79 -14.42
C HIS A 196 14.05 3.63 -12.92
N ARG A 197 15.08 3.79 -12.08
CA ARG A 197 14.96 3.65 -10.62
C ARG A 197 14.04 4.75 -10.08
N GLN A 198 12.96 4.36 -9.44
CA GLN A 198 12.02 5.27 -8.80
C GLN A 198 12.20 5.23 -7.28
N PRO A 199 12.46 6.36 -6.58
CA PRO A 199 12.67 6.35 -5.13
C PRO A 199 11.47 5.80 -4.33
N HIS A 200 10.25 5.98 -4.84
CA HIS A 200 9.02 5.53 -4.18
C HIS A 200 8.65 4.08 -4.49
N ASP A 201 9.23 3.50 -5.55
CA ASP A 201 9.06 2.11 -5.99
C ASP A 201 10.42 1.51 -6.44
N PRO A 202 11.39 1.35 -5.52
CA PRO A 202 12.76 0.98 -5.86
C PRO A 202 12.88 -0.49 -6.25
N PRO A 203 13.96 -0.87 -6.98
CA PRO A 203 14.29 -2.27 -7.26
C PRO A 203 14.39 -3.11 -5.99
N VAL A 204 14.07 -4.39 -6.10
CA VAL A 204 14.16 -5.34 -4.98
C VAL A 204 14.97 -6.54 -5.42
N ARG A 205 15.98 -6.92 -4.64
CA ARG A 205 16.65 -8.21 -4.80
C ARG A 205 16.04 -9.22 -3.83
N ASN A 206 15.71 -10.40 -4.34
CA ASN A 206 15.18 -11.51 -3.54
C ASN A 206 15.63 -12.86 -4.11
N SER A 207 15.55 -13.91 -3.31
CA SER A 207 15.83 -15.29 -3.74
C SER A 207 14.63 -16.20 -3.55
N ILE A 208 13.42 -15.63 -3.63
CA ILE A 208 12.16 -16.28 -3.26
C ILE A 208 11.47 -16.75 -4.55
N GLU A 209 11.12 -18.03 -4.62
CA GLU A 209 10.42 -18.61 -5.77
C GLU A 209 9.33 -19.59 -5.30
N TYR A 210 8.24 -19.68 -6.05
CA TYR A 210 7.23 -20.70 -5.81
C TYR A 210 7.63 -22.01 -6.52
N SER A 211 7.94 -23.05 -5.73
CA SER A 211 8.28 -24.37 -6.27
C SER A 211 7.00 -25.12 -6.65
N THR A 212 6.77 -25.31 -7.96
CA THR A 212 5.63 -26.10 -8.45
C THR A 212 5.69 -27.56 -8.04
N ASP A 213 6.91 -28.11 -7.89
CA ASP A 213 7.11 -29.51 -7.50
C ASP A 213 6.70 -29.76 -6.05
N ASN A 214 6.94 -28.80 -5.16
CA ASN A 214 6.64 -28.90 -3.73
C ASN A 214 5.35 -28.18 -3.33
N GLY A 215 4.73 -27.43 -4.24
CA GLY A 215 3.52 -26.65 -3.99
C GLY A 215 3.69 -25.61 -2.87
N ARG A 216 4.87 -24.99 -2.76
CA ARG A 216 5.18 -24.02 -1.70
C ARG A 216 6.23 -23.01 -2.13
N TRP A 217 6.27 -21.89 -1.42
CA TRP A 217 7.37 -20.94 -1.49
C TRP A 217 8.67 -21.54 -0.94
N VAL A 218 9.76 -21.33 -1.67
CA VAL A 218 11.11 -21.74 -1.30
C VAL A 218 12.08 -20.60 -1.55
N SER A 219 13.24 -20.67 -0.89
CA SER A 219 14.38 -19.83 -1.21
C SER A 219 15.39 -20.64 -1.99
N PHE A 220 15.86 -20.13 -3.13
CA PHE A 220 16.96 -20.74 -3.87
C PHE A 220 18.27 -20.04 -3.49
N GLY A 221 19.30 -20.80 -3.11
CA GLY A 221 20.59 -20.22 -2.76
C GLY A 221 21.22 -19.48 -3.95
N GLY A 222 22.02 -18.43 -3.69
CA GLY A 222 22.75 -17.68 -4.71
C GLY A 222 22.57 -16.18 -4.60
N GLN A 223 22.84 -15.44 -5.68
CA GLN A 223 22.70 -13.97 -5.72
C GLN A 223 21.25 -13.48 -5.82
N GLY A 224 20.28 -14.37 -5.98
CA GLY A 224 18.87 -14.02 -6.17
C GLY A 224 18.58 -13.38 -7.53
N PHE A 225 17.32 -13.00 -7.73
CA PHE A 225 16.87 -12.17 -8.85
C PHE A 225 16.72 -10.72 -8.39
N ILE A 226 16.75 -9.80 -9.35
CA ILE A 226 16.40 -8.40 -9.11
C ILE A 226 15.09 -8.15 -9.86
N ASP A 227 14.05 -7.78 -9.13
CA ASP A 227 12.85 -7.18 -9.70
C ASP A 227 13.10 -5.70 -9.97
N ALA A 228 12.52 -5.19 -11.05
CA ALA A 228 12.67 -3.80 -11.45
C ALA A 228 12.17 -2.81 -10.37
N SER A 229 11.20 -3.24 -9.56
CA SER A 229 10.56 -2.44 -8.52
C SER A 229 9.85 -3.32 -7.47
N VAL A 230 9.36 -2.72 -6.38
CA VAL A 230 8.55 -3.41 -5.36
C VAL A 230 7.22 -3.87 -5.96
N SER A 231 6.58 -3.05 -6.79
CA SER A 231 5.34 -3.41 -7.49
C SER A 231 5.52 -4.57 -8.48
N SER A 232 6.67 -4.63 -9.17
CA SER A 232 7.07 -5.76 -10.02
C SER A 232 7.21 -7.05 -9.22
N PHE A 233 7.93 -7.00 -8.09
CA PHE A 233 8.06 -8.16 -7.18
C PHE A 233 6.69 -8.67 -6.72
N ALA A 234 5.80 -7.76 -6.30
CA ALA A 234 4.44 -8.13 -5.87
C ALA A 234 3.62 -8.77 -6.99
N THR A 235 3.72 -8.24 -8.21
CA THR A 235 3.04 -8.75 -9.40
C THR A 235 3.56 -10.13 -9.84
N THR A 236 4.88 -10.29 -9.94
CA THR A 236 5.53 -11.54 -10.35
C THR A 236 5.24 -12.66 -9.36
N SER A 237 5.31 -12.36 -8.06
CA SER A 237 5.02 -13.34 -7.00
C SER A 237 3.62 -13.95 -7.15
N LYS A 238 2.64 -13.16 -7.61
CA LYS A 238 1.27 -13.67 -7.85
C LYS A 238 1.21 -14.58 -9.07
N ARG A 239 1.84 -14.20 -10.18
CA ARG A 239 1.87 -15.00 -11.43
C ARG A 239 2.46 -16.39 -11.23
N LEU A 240 3.40 -16.55 -10.29
CA LEU A 240 4.03 -17.84 -10.01
C LEU A 240 3.12 -18.86 -9.31
N THR A 241 2.03 -18.41 -8.65
CA THR A 241 1.16 -19.29 -7.84
C THR A 241 -0.12 -19.78 -8.53
N ARG A 242 -0.46 -19.20 -9.68
CA ARG A 242 -1.50 -19.68 -10.59
C ARG A 242 -0.94 -19.69 -12.01
N PRO A 243 -0.71 -20.87 -12.62
CA PRO A 243 -0.34 -20.94 -14.03
C PRO A 243 -1.40 -20.18 -14.82
N ILE A 244 -0.97 -19.20 -15.62
CA ILE A 244 -1.87 -18.52 -16.54
C ILE A 244 -2.38 -19.59 -17.51
N THR A 245 -3.60 -20.09 -17.31
CA THR A 245 -4.24 -21.08 -18.19
C THR A 245 -4.68 -20.48 -19.54
N HIS A 246 -4.31 -19.23 -19.83
CA HIS A 246 -4.33 -18.68 -21.17
C HIS A 246 -2.89 -18.54 -21.67
N GLY A 247 -2.55 -19.40 -22.64
CA GLY A 247 -1.23 -19.48 -23.23
C GLY A 247 -0.66 -18.11 -23.58
N LEU A 248 0.39 -17.74 -22.86
CA LEU A 248 1.39 -16.82 -23.35
C LEU A 248 2.68 -17.62 -23.42
N HIS A 249 3.17 -17.76 -24.64
CA HIS A 249 4.55 -18.05 -24.92
C HIS A 249 5.43 -17.32 -23.89
N SER A 250 6.42 -18.03 -23.36
CA SER A 250 7.58 -17.45 -22.72
C SER A 250 8.22 -16.42 -23.66
N THR A 251 7.75 -15.18 -23.63
CA THR A 251 8.57 -14.04 -24.02
C THR A 251 9.42 -13.76 -22.80
N GLY A 252 10.49 -14.55 -22.69
CA GLY A 252 11.71 -14.01 -22.11
C GLY A 252 12.00 -12.75 -22.90
N VAL A 253 11.89 -11.59 -22.24
CA VAL A 253 12.56 -10.39 -22.73
C VAL A 253 14.04 -10.62 -22.44
N SER A 254 14.65 -11.48 -23.26
CA SER A 254 16.03 -11.29 -23.64
C SER A 254 16.05 -9.96 -24.37
N VAL A 255 16.61 -8.94 -23.72
CA VAL A 255 17.11 -7.78 -24.44
C VAL A 255 18.27 -8.28 -25.28
N VAL A 256 17.95 -8.79 -26.49
CA VAL A 256 18.93 -8.92 -27.56
C VAL A 256 19.08 -7.51 -28.13
N ALA A 257 20.23 -6.92 -27.84
CA ALA A 257 20.69 -5.72 -28.50
C ALA A 257 20.88 -6.01 -30.01
N VAL A 258 20.30 -5.15 -30.84
CA VAL A 258 20.83 -4.79 -32.16
C VAL A 258 20.89 -3.27 -32.19
#